data_AF-A0A4Y2AWE7-F1
#
_entry.id   AF-A0A4Y2AWE7-F1
#
_cell.length_a   1.000
_cell.length_b   1.000
_cell.length_c   1.000
_cell.angle_alpha   90.00
_cell.angle_beta   90.00
_cell.angle_gamma   90.00
#
_symmetry.space_group_name_H-M   'P 1'
#
loop_
_entity.id
_entity.type
_entity.pdbx_description
1 polymer ?
#
loop_
_entity_poly.entity_id
_entity_poly.type
_entity_poly.pdbx_seq_one_letter_code
_entity_poly.pdbx_strand_id
1 'polypeptide(L)' 'MSKRKCLSIKEKNLILHEVDKGVKKKDIALKFGVPPNSVSIIKKNRDKIQNYDPSNSCSKRLKA' A
#
# COMPACT_ATOMS: atom_id res chain seq x y z
N MET A 1 0.71 9.21 -19.08
CA MET A 1 1.63 8.82 -18.00
C MET A 1 1.02 9.17 -16.65
N SER A 2 0.72 8.18 -15.78
CA SER A 2 0.26 8.48 -14.43
C SER A 2 1.38 9.18 -13.66
N LYS A 3 1.09 10.35 -13.06
CA LYS A 3 2.03 11.08 -12.20
C LYS A 3 2.38 10.29 -10.91
N ARG A 4 1.64 9.21 -10.61
CA ARG A 4 1.75 8.41 -9.38
C ARG A 4 2.28 7.01 -9.69
N LYS A 5 3.27 6.57 -8.91
CA LYS A 5 3.75 5.19 -8.89
C LYS A 5 2.63 4.27 -8.36
N CYS A 6 2.24 3.29 -9.16
CA CYS A 6 1.36 2.21 -8.72
C CYS A 6 2.22 1.15 -8.01
N LEU A 7 1.86 0.81 -6.78
CA LEU A 7 2.50 -0.26 -6.02
C LEU A 7 1.67 -1.53 -6.11
N SER A 8 2.35 -2.65 -6.35
CA SER A 8 1.77 -3.98 -6.25
C SER A 8 1.35 -4.31 -4.81
N ILE A 9 0.45 -5.28 -4.63
CA ILE A 9 0.06 -5.76 -3.29
C ILE A 9 1.28 -6.29 -2.53
N LYS A 10 2.19 -7.00 -3.21
CA LYS A 10 3.43 -7.52 -2.63
C LYS A 10 4.30 -6.38 -2.04
N GLU A 11 4.51 -5.31 -2.80
CA GLU A 11 5.26 -4.14 -2.33
C GLU A 11 4.58 -3.45 -1.15
N LYS A 12 3.25 -3.32 -1.16
CA LYS A 12 2.50 -2.74 -0.03
C LYS A 12 2.66 -3.59 1.25
N ASN A 13 2.66 -4.91 1.13
CA ASN A 13 2.90 -5.82 2.26
C ASN A 13 4.33 -5.67 2.82
N LEU A 14 5.33 -5.52 1.95
CA LEU A 14 6.70 -5.23 2.39
C LEU A 14 6.81 -3.90 3.15
N ILE A 15 6.13 -2.86 2.67
CA ILE A 15 6.07 -1.56 3.35
C ILE A 15 5.42 -1.71 4.73
N LEU A 16 4.33 -2.47 4.85
CA LEU A 16 3.69 -2.73 6.16
C LEU A 16 4.63 -3.45 7.12
N HIS A 17 5.37 -4.45 6.65
CA HIS A 17 6.33 -5.19 7.47
C HIS A 17 7.48 -4.30 7.98
N GLU A 18 8.02 -3.41 7.15
CA GLU A 18 9.05 -2.44 7.59
C GLU A 18 8.50 -1.42 8.59
N VAL A 19 7.23 -1.02 8.43
CA VAL A 19 6.53 -0.16 9.41
C VAL A 19 6.36 -0.89 10.75
N ASP A 20 5.99 -2.17 10.73
CA ASP A 20 5.81 -3.00 11.93
C ASP A 20 7.13 -3.25 12.67
N LYS A 21 8.25 -3.36 11.93
CA LYS A 21 9.61 -3.38 12.49
C LYS A 21 10.02 -2.07 13.19
N GLY A 22 9.25 -1.00 13.04
CA GLY A 22 9.55 0.30 13.64
C GLY A 22 10.53 1.16 12.83
N VAL A 23 10.79 0.84 11.56
CA VAL A 23 11.63 1.67 10.69
C VAL A 23 10.98 3.04 10.49
N LYS A 24 11.79 4.10 10.48
CA LYS A 24 11.27 5.46 10.29
C LYS A 24 10.61 5.58 8.92
N LYS A 25 9.47 6.24 8.90
CA LYS A 25 8.67 6.49 7.69
C LYS A 25 9.46 7.13 6.54
N LYS A 26 10.41 8.02 6.84
CA LYS A 26 11.27 8.67 5.84
C LYS A 26 12.18 7.67 5.13
N ASP A 27 12.75 6.74 5.87
CA ASP A 27 13.69 5.74 5.32
C ASP A 27 12.94 4.72 4.44
N ILE A 28 11.73 4.33 4.87
CA ILE A 28 10.84 3.50 4.04
C ILE A 28 10.45 4.23 2.75
N ALA A 29 10.09 5.52 2.84
CA ALA A 29 9.74 6.32 1.67
C ALA A 29 10.88 6.37 0.64
N LEU A 30 12.12 6.56 1.11
CA LEU A 30 13.32 6.55 0.28
C LEU A 30 13.58 5.16 -0.33
N LYS A 31 13.54 4.09 0.47
CA LYS A 31 13.78 2.70 0.02
C LYS A 31 12.84 2.26 -1.10
N PHE A 32 11.56 2.61 -1.01
CA PHE A 32 10.55 2.21 -2.00
C PHE A 32 10.32 3.25 -3.10
N GLY A 33 10.98 4.42 -3.03
CA GLY A 33 10.81 5.53 -3.97
C GLY A 33 9.38 6.05 -3.99
N VAL A 34 8.74 6.15 -2.82
CA VAL A 34 7.37 6.60 -2.66
C VAL A 34 7.32 7.83 -1.76
N PRO A 35 6.39 8.77 -1.98
CA PRO A 35 6.28 9.90 -1.08
C PRO A 35 5.85 9.41 0.31
N PRO A 36 6.28 10.07 1.40
CA PRO A 36 5.92 9.69 2.75
C PRO A 36 4.39 9.68 2.95
N ASN A 37 3.64 10.55 2.25
CA ASN A 37 2.18 10.50 2.29
C ASN A 37 1.62 9.13 1.86
N SER A 38 2.20 8.50 0.84
CA SER A 38 1.79 7.16 0.39
C SER A 38 2.00 6.09 1.47
N VAL A 39 3.12 6.15 2.22
CA VAL A 39 3.38 5.22 3.33
C VAL A 39 2.29 5.34 4.41
N SER A 40 1.82 6.56 4.71
CA SER A 40 0.70 6.78 5.64
C SER A 40 -0.61 6.21 5.12
N ILE A 41 -0.91 6.37 3.83
CA ILE A 41 -2.14 5.82 3.22
C ILE A 41 -2.10 4.28 3.23
N ILE A 42 -0.94 3.68 2.93
CA ILE A 42 -0.74 2.23 2.98
C ILE A 42 -0.97 1.71 4.40
N LYS A 43 -0.39 2.38 5.42
CA LYS A 43 -0.61 2.04 6.83
C LYS A 43 -2.09 2.13 7.22
N LYS A 44 -2.81 3.18 6.79
CA LYS A 44 -4.25 3.35 7.07
C LYS A 44 -5.13 2.28 6.40
N ASN A 45 -4.73 1.79 5.23
CA ASN A 45 -5.47 0.78 4.47
C ASN A 45 -4.97 -0.65 4.74
N ARG A 46 -4.30 -0.91 5.87
CA ARG A 46 -3.70 -2.21 6.20
C ARG A 46 -4.68 -3.36 6.03
N ASP A 47 -5.88 -3.24 6.57
CA ASP A 47 -6.90 -4.30 6.54
C ASP A 47 -7.29 -4.66 5.11
N LYS A 48 -7.41 -3.67 4.23
CA LYS A 48 -7.75 -3.88 2.81
C LYS A 48 -6.61 -4.54 2.03
N ILE A 49 -5.38 -4.34 2.45
CA ILE A 49 -4.20 -4.91 1.80
C ILE A 49 -3.99 -6.36 2.26
N GLN A 50 -4.17 -6.64 3.55
CA GLN A 50 -4.05 -7.99 4.11
C GLN A 50 -5.18 -8.90 3.66
N ASN A 51 -6.41 -8.40 3.58
CA ASN A 51 -7.58 -9.14 3.10
C ASN A 51 -7.78 -9.05 1.58
N TYR A 52 -6.76 -8.61 0.83
CA TYR A 52 -6.88 -8.53 -0.63
C TYR A 52 -6.91 -9.94 -1.22
N ASP A 53 -8.07 -10.33 -1.72
CA ASP A 53 -8.26 -11.54 -2.50
C ASP A 53 -8.13 -11.23 -4.01
N PRO A 54 -7.08 -11.73 -4.70
CA PRO A 54 -6.92 -11.53 -6.13
C PRO A 54 -8.09 -12.06 -6.96
N SER A 55 -8.79 -13.09 -6.46
CA SER A 55 -9.92 -13.71 -7.14
C SER A 55 -11.20 -12.86 -7.05
N ASN A 56 -11.27 -11.94 -6.08
CA ASN A 56 -12.37 -11.00 -5.86
C ASN A 56 -12.14 -9.64 -6.55
N SER A 57 -11.16 -9.55 -7.46
CA SER A 57 -10.76 -8.29 -8.11
C SER A 57 -11.78 -7.72 -9.10
N CYS A 58 -12.81 -8.49 -9.48
CA CYS A 58 -13.95 -7.98 -10.24
C CYS A 58 -14.99 -7.35 -9.31
N SER A 59 -14.61 -6.25 -8.64
CA SER A 59 -15.57 -5.46 -7.84
C SER A 59 -16.57 -4.78 -8.77
N LYS A 60 -17.72 -5.43 -9.01
CA LYS A 60 -18.92 -4.72 -9.47
C LYS A 60 -19.24 -3.67 -8.41
N ARG A 61 -19.06 -2.40 -8.77
CA ARG A 61 -19.57 -1.26 -8.00
C ARG A 61 -21.08 -1.47 -7.85
N LEU A 62 -21.51 -1.94 -6.67
CA LEU A 62 -22.93 -2.03 -6.34
C LEU A 62 -23.47 -0.60 -6.40
N LYS A 63 -24.31 -0.33 -7.41
CA LYS A 63 -25.08 0.90 -7.43
C LYS A 63 -26.10 0.80 -6.30
N ALA A 64 -26.08 1.78 -5.40
CA ALA A 64 -27.21 2.09 -4.55
C ALA A 64 -28.35 2.64 -5.40
#